data_AF-A0AAJ2VZM5-F1
#
_entry.id   AF-A0AAJ2VZM5-F1
#
_cell.length_a   1.000
_cell.length_b   1.000
_cell.length_c   1.000
_cell.angle_alpha   90.00
_cell.angle_beta   90.00
_cell.angle_gamma   90.00
#
_symmetry.space_group_name_H-M   'P 1'
#
loop_
_entity.id
_entity.type
_entity.pdbx_description
1 polymer ?
#
loop_
_entity_poly.entity_id
_entity_poly.type
_entity_poly.pdbx_seq_one_letter_code
_entity_poly.pdbx_strand_id
1 'polypeptide(L)'
;MNRKLILIAFLILLSCGKERELENTFVTKKSEYWQYNDYCAKSRVYFRFNKNGSYDKYLKSYTGFDLFNNDGDLLSGSRTWSLKNDSIFVWDNEEYKIEKYSTQQIRLSYYHYKKKNKKCSITLNKIN
;
A
#
# COMPACT_ATOMS: atom_id res chain seq x y z
N MET A 1 35.78 -21.11 -8.99
CA MET A 1 34.55 -20.31 -8.78
C MET A 1 34.92 -19.05 -8.02
N ASN A 2 34.87 -17.88 -8.67
CA ASN A 2 35.41 -16.64 -8.09
C ASN A 2 34.60 -16.21 -6.86
N ARG A 3 35.24 -16.10 -5.69
CA ARG A 3 34.63 -15.62 -4.42
C ARG A 3 33.81 -14.33 -4.59
N LYS A 4 34.25 -13.42 -5.49
CA LYS A 4 33.54 -12.18 -5.82
C LYS A 4 32.17 -12.41 -6.49
N LEU A 5 32.06 -13.40 -7.38
CA LEU A 5 30.80 -13.75 -8.05
C LEU A 5 29.79 -14.35 -7.05
N ILE A 6 30.26 -15.15 -6.08
CA ILE A 6 29.42 -15.73 -5.03
C ILE A 6 28.85 -14.63 -4.13
N LEU A 7 29.67 -13.65 -3.73
CA LEU A 7 29.25 -12.50 -2.92
C LEU A 7 28.19 -11.63 -3.62
N ILE A 8 28.38 -11.36 -4.93
CA ILE A 8 27.41 -10.59 -5.72
C ILE A 8 26.09 -11.36 -5.86
N ALA A 9 26.15 -12.66 -6.13
CA ALA A 9 24.94 -13.50 -6.20
C ALA A 9 24.18 -13.52 -4.86
N PHE A 10 24.88 -13.57 -3.73
CA PHE A 10 24.28 -13.55 -2.40
C PHE A 10 23.57 -12.21 -2.09
N LEU A 11 24.15 -11.08 -2.52
CA LEU A 11 23.54 -9.76 -2.35
C LEU A 11 22.26 -9.59 -3.19
N ILE A 12 22.23 -10.14 -4.41
CA ILE A 12 21.04 -10.09 -5.28
C ILE A 12 19.89 -10.92 -4.68
N LEU A 13 20.19 -12.09 -4.11
CA LEU A 13 19.20 -12.95 -3.44
C LEU A 13 18.58 -12.28 -2.21
N LEU A 14 19.38 -11.54 -1.43
CA LEU A 14 18.88 -10.80 -0.26
C LEU A 14 17.97 -9.63 -0.64
N SER A 15 18.19 -9.00 -1.79
CA SER A 15 17.32 -7.90 -2.28
C SER A 15 15.94 -8.42 -2.69
N CYS A 16 15.90 -9.49 -3.48
CA CYS A 16 14.65 -10.07 -3.96
C CYS A 16 13.78 -10.65 -2.81
N GLY A 17 14.42 -11.11 -1.71
CA GLY A 17 13.71 -11.54 -0.51
C GLY A 17 12.96 -10.41 0.20
N LYS A 18 13.55 -9.21 0.27
CA LYS A 18 12.95 -8.04 0.93
C LYS A 18 11.76 -7.48 0.18
N GLU A 19 11.84 -7.40 -1.15
CA GLU A 19 10.73 -6.99 -2.01
C GLU A 19 9.49 -7.85 -1.76
N ARG A 20 9.69 -9.17 -1.68
CA ARG A 20 8.62 -10.14 -1.41
C ARG A 20 8.03 -10.00 0.00
N GLU A 21 8.86 -9.71 1.00
CA GLU A 21 8.40 -9.48 2.38
C GLU A 21 7.55 -8.21 2.49
N LEU A 22 7.98 -7.13 1.81
CA LEU A 22 7.25 -5.88 1.76
C LEU A 22 5.91 -6.05 1.03
N GLU A 23 5.90 -6.67 -0.14
CA GLU A 23 4.66 -6.97 -0.89
C GLU A 23 3.67 -7.76 -0.03
N ASN A 24 4.15 -8.83 0.63
CA ASN A 24 3.35 -9.64 1.54
C ASN A 24 2.80 -8.85 2.74
N THR A 25 3.47 -7.77 3.14
CA THR A 25 2.97 -6.90 4.21
C THR A 25 1.70 -6.16 3.76
N PHE A 26 1.71 -5.61 2.53
CA PHE A 26 0.55 -4.89 1.97
C PHE A 26 -0.63 -5.81 1.69
N VAL A 27 -0.39 -7.01 1.16
CA VAL A 27 -1.45 -7.96 0.83
C VAL A 27 -2.28 -8.33 2.07
N THR A 28 -3.61 -8.27 1.94
CA THR A 28 -4.55 -8.57 3.02
C THR A 28 -5.18 -9.96 2.88
N LYS A 29 -5.35 -10.68 3.99
CA LYS A 29 -6.20 -11.88 4.05
C LYS A 29 -7.69 -11.53 3.95
N LYS A 30 -8.54 -12.54 3.84
CA LYS A 30 -10.00 -12.37 3.66
C LYS A 30 -10.68 -11.56 4.77
N SER A 31 -10.20 -11.70 6.00
CA SER A 31 -10.73 -11.00 7.19
C SER A 31 -9.91 -9.78 7.59
N GLU A 32 -8.89 -9.40 6.83
CA GLU A 32 -7.99 -8.30 7.18
C GLU A 32 -8.29 -7.09 6.30
N TYR A 33 -8.25 -5.89 6.88
CA TYR A 33 -8.43 -4.63 6.19
C TYR A 33 -7.37 -3.63 6.64
N TRP A 34 -6.98 -2.74 5.73
CA TRP A 34 -6.20 -1.55 6.05
C TRP A 34 -7.13 -0.38 6.31
N GLN A 35 -7.21 0.08 7.55
CA GLN A 35 -7.86 1.34 7.90
C GLN A 35 -6.99 2.51 7.42
N TYR A 36 -7.52 3.30 6.50
CA TYR A 36 -6.85 4.46 5.94
C TYR A 36 -7.05 5.70 6.82
N ASN A 37 -5.94 6.33 7.21
CA ASN A 37 -5.94 7.59 7.91
C ASN A 37 -4.99 8.57 7.20
N ASP A 38 -5.52 9.64 6.65
CA ASP A 38 -4.73 10.72 6.06
C ASP A 38 -4.75 11.95 6.97
N TYR A 39 -3.57 12.41 7.36
CA TYR A 39 -3.42 13.58 8.23
C TYR A 39 -3.73 14.90 7.51
N CYS A 40 -3.75 14.90 6.19
CA CYS A 40 -4.08 16.05 5.36
C CYS A 40 -5.53 16.06 4.85
N ALA A 41 -6.21 14.91 4.84
CA ALA A 41 -7.60 14.79 4.41
C ALA A 41 -8.34 13.78 5.29
N LYS A 42 -9.46 14.17 5.90
CA LYS A 42 -10.26 13.22 6.66
C LYS A 42 -10.94 12.25 5.69
N SER A 43 -10.65 10.97 5.87
CA SER A 43 -11.32 9.88 5.16
C SER A 43 -11.60 8.74 6.13
N ARG A 44 -12.69 8.01 5.92
CA ARG A 44 -13.07 6.82 6.70
C ARG A 44 -13.33 5.67 5.73
N VAL A 45 -12.26 5.19 5.12
CA VAL A 45 -12.29 4.12 4.14
C VAL A 45 -11.31 3.04 4.55
N TYR A 46 -11.56 1.85 4.06
CA TYR A 46 -10.77 0.66 4.35
C TYR A 46 -10.39 -0.01 3.04
N PHE A 47 -9.22 -0.63 3.01
CA PHE A 47 -8.71 -1.21 1.78
C PHE A 47 -8.26 -2.66 1.97
N ARG A 48 -8.46 -3.46 0.93
CA ARG A 48 -7.86 -4.78 0.79
C ARG A 48 -6.98 -4.77 -0.44
N PHE A 49 -5.68 -4.96 -0.24
CA PHE A 49 -4.73 -5.09 -1.35
C PHE A 49 -4.60 -6.56 -1.70
N ASN A 50 -4.84 -6.86 -2.98
CA ASN A 50 -4.82 -8.20 -3.52
C ASN A 50 -3.45 -8.49 -4.16
N LYS A 51 -3.00 -9.75 -4.09
CA LYS A 51 -1.71 -10.20 -4.64
C LYS A 51 -1.57 -10.01 -6.15
N ASN A 52 -2.68 -9.88 -6.88
CA ASN A 52 -2.67 -9.61 -8.32
C ASN A 52 -2.44 -8.13 -8.67
N GLY A 53 -2.09 -7.29 -7.70
CA GLY A 53 -1.89 -5.85 -7.90
C GLY A 53 -3.18 -5.04 -7.97
N SER A 54 -4.35 -5.64 -7.68
CA SER A 54 -5.61 -4.90 -7.53
C SER A 54 -5.90 -4.56 -6.07
N TYR A 55 -6.84 -3.64 -5.83
CA TYR A 55 -7.35 -3.42 -4.48
C TYR A 55 -8.86 -3.19 -4.48
N ASP A 56 -9.46 -3.48 -3.34
CA ASP A 56 -10.86 -3.23 -3.04
C ASP A 56 -10.98 -2.15 -1.96
N LYS A 57 -11.94 -1.25 -2.11
CA LYS A 57 -12.30 -0.21 -1.15
C LYS A 57 -13.57 -0.61 -0.42
N TYR A 58 -13.61 -0.34 0.88
CA TYR A 58 -14.74 -0.66 1.75
C TYR A 58 -15.10 0.54 2.63
N LEU A 59 -16.39 0.61 2.99
CA LEU A 59 -16.88 1.44 4.08
C LEU A 59 -17.22 0.53 5.27
N LYS A 60 -17.03 1.04 6.48
CA LYS A 60 -17.44 0.33 7.70
C LYS A 60 -18.84 0.79 8.10
N SER A 61 -19.77 -0.16 8.16
CA SER A 61 -21.12 0.01 8.69
C SER A 61 -21.27 -0.70 10.03
N TYR A 62 -22.48 -0.71 10.59
CA TYR A 62 -22.78 -1.39 11.85
C TYR A 62 -22.81 -2.93 11.69
N THR A 63 -23.06 -3.43 10.48
CA THR A 63 -23.08 -4.87 10.18
C THR A 63 -21.73 -5.42 9.76
N GLY A 64 -20.78 -4.56 9.35
CA GLY A 64 -19.45 -4.99 8.95
C GLY A 64 -18.80 -4.05 7.94
N PHE A 65 -18.24 -4.63 6.89
CA PHE A 65 -17.56 -3.92 5.80
C PHE A 65 -18.31 -4.11 4.50
N ASP A 66 -18.76 -3.00 3.93
CA ASP A 66 -19.50 -2.98 2.67
C ASP A 66 -18.55 -2.62 1.53
N LEU A 67 -18.55 -3.43 0.47
CA LEU A 67 -17.73 -3.20 -0.71
C LEU A 67 -18.16 -1.90 -1.39
N PHE A 68 -17.22 -0.97 -1.51
CA PHE A 68 -17.44 0.37 -2.04
C PHE A 68 -16.55 0.62 -3.25
N ASN A 69 -16.68 -0.30 -4.22
CA ASN A 69 -15.93 -0.31 -5.45
C ASN A 69 -16.65 0.37 -6.62
N ASN A 70 -17.86 0.87 -6.46
CA ASN A 70 -18.55 1.61 -7.52
C ASN A 70 -19.30 2.77 -6.89
N ASP A 71 -18.99 4.00 -7.33
CA ASP A 71 -19.69 5.21 -6.93
C ASP A 71 -20.89 5.47 -7.87
N GLY A 72 -21.64 4.41 -8.22
CA GLY A 72 -22.83 4.50 -9.06
C GLY A 72 -22.55 4.66 -10.56
N ASP A 73 -22.55 5.91 -11.03
CA ASP A 73 -22.59 6.29 -12.46
C ASP A 73 -21.21 6.44 -13.11
N LEU A 74 -20.16 6.62 -12.30
CA LEU A 74 -18.78 6.65 -12.74
C LEU A 74 -18.18 5.24 -12.73
N LEU A 75 -17.78 4.76 -13.92
CA LEU A 75 -16.91 3.60 -14.04
C LEU A 75 -15.68 3.86 -13.15
N SER A 76 -15.55 3.09 -12.08
CA SER A 76 -14.35 3.17 -11.25
C SER A 76 -13.15 2.85 -12.12
N GLY A 77 -12.20 3.78 -12.19
CA GLY A 77 -10.97 3.60 -12.94
C GLY A 77 -10.20 2.34 -12.49
N SER A 78 -9.13 2.03 -13.24
CA SER A 78 -8.17 1.00 -12.87
C SER A 78 -7.78 1.14 -11.40
N ARG A 79 -8.13 0.13 -10.57
CA ARG A 79 -7.75 0.05 -9.17
C ARG A 79 -6.52 -0.82 -9.03
N THR A 80 -5.36 -0.17 -9.05
CA THR A 80 -4.09 -0.86 -9.07
C THR A 80 -3.16 -0.39 -7.98
N TRP A 81 -2.29 -1.28 -7.52
CA TRP A 81 -1.20 -0.93 -6.65
C TRP A 81 0.05 -1.73 -7.03
N SER A 82 1.22 -1.18 -6.73
CA SER A 82 2.50 -1.86 -6.88
C SER A 82 3.55 -1.27 -5.96
N LEU A 83 4.70 -1.93 -5.90
CA LEU A 83 5.90 -1.45 -5.22
C LEU A 83 6.98 -1.17 -6.25
N LYS A 84 7.74 -0.11 -6.02
CA LYS A 84 8.87 0.29 -6.83
C LYS A 84 10.08 0.51 -5.94
N ASN A 85 11.17 -0.21 -6.23
CA ASN A 85 12.46 -0.09 -5.56
C ASN A 85 12.36 -0.17 -4.01
N ASP A 86 11.48 -1.03 -3.48
CA ASP A 86 11.26 -1.27 -2.03
C ASP A 86 11.01 -0.03 -1.15
N SER A 87 10.68 1.10 -1.75
CA SER A 87 10.61 2.39 -1.06
C SER A 87 9.48 3.29 -1.56
N ILE A 88 8.89 2.95 -2.70
CA ILE A 88 7.77 3.67 -3.30
C ILE A 88 6.60 2.70 -3.40
N PHE A 89 5.49 3.09 -2.81
CA PHE A 89 4.19 2.46 -2.99
C PHE A 89 3.43 3.26 -4.05
N VAL A 90 3.10 2.61 -5.16
CA VAL A 90 2.31 3.21 -6.23
C VAL A 90 0.87 2.79 -6.00
N TRP A 91 -0.03 3.76 -5.84
CA TRP A 91 -1.44 3.53 -5.66
C TRP A 91 -2.21 4.29 -6.72
N ASP A 92 -2.86 3.55 -7.61
CA ASP A 92 -3.39 4.04 -8.88
C ASP A 92 -2.30 4.79 -9.67
N ASN A 93 -2.43 6.11 -9.78
CA ASN A 93 -1.46 6.95 -10.50
C ASN A 93 -0.59 7.80 -9.56
N GLU A 94 -0.66 7.56 -8.25
CA GLU A 94 0.04 8.34 -7.24
C GLU A 94 1.20 7.55 -6.62
N GLU A 95 2.35 8.21 -6.47
CA GLU A 95 3.52 7.66 -5.79
C GLU A 95 3.59 8.14 -4.34
N TYR A 96 3.72 7.17 -3.43
CA TYR A 96 3.87 7.38 -2.00
C TYR A 96 5.23 6.88 -1.55
N LYS A 97 5.96 7.69 -0.79
CA LYS A 97 7.17 7.21 -0.12
C LYS A 97 6.79 6.34 1.07
N ILE A 98 7.36 5.14 1.16
CA ILE A 98 7.23 4.26 2.32
C ILE A 98 8.22 4.73 3.38
N GLU A 99 7.71 5.25 4.50
CA GLU A 99 8.55 5.76 5.59
C GLU A 99 8.85 4.66 6.61
N LYS A 100 7.84 3.85 6.94
CA LYS A 100 7.92 2.70 7.86
C LYS A 100 6.86 1.66 7.50
N TYR A 101 7.16 0.39 7.74
CA TYR A 101 6.18 -0.68 7.60
C TYR A 101 6.39 -1.77 8.66
N SER A 102 5.29 -2.43 9.00
CA SER A 102 5.23 -3.65 9.79
C SER A 102 3.97 -4.43 9.39
N THR A 103 3.81 -5.63 9.92
CA THR A 103 2.61 -6.45 9.67
C THR A 103 1.30 -5.77 10.12
N GLN A 104 1.38 -4.82 11.06
CA GLN A 104 0.23 -4.13 11.66
C GLN A 104 0.04 -2.69 11.18
N GLN A 105 1.09 -2.04 10.70
CA GLN A 105 1.01 -0.63 10.30
C GLN A 105 1.96 -0.30 9.17
N ILE A 106 1.48 0.47 8.20
CA ILE A 106 2.30 1.09 7.15
C ILE A 106 2.14 2.59 7.25
N ARG A 107 3.27 3.31 7.21
CA ARG A 107 3.31 4.77 7.17
C ARG A 107 3.88 5.23 5.83
N LEU A 108 3.08 6.02 5.13
CA LEU A 108 3.37 6.57 3.82
C LEU A 108 3.48 8.10 3.90
N SER A 109 4.18 8.70 2.95
CA SER A 109 4.19 10.16 2.76
C SER A 109 4.09 10.56 1.30
N TYR A 110 3.49 11.72 1.05
CA TYR A 110 3.31 12.30 -0.29
C TYR A 110 3.35 13.82 -0.21
N TYR A 111 3.51 14.50 -1.34
CA TYR A 111 3.42 15.95 -1.42
C TYR A 111 2.02 16.38 -1.85
N HIS A 112 1.43 17.33 -1.12
CA HIS A 112 0.07 17.79 -1.37
C HIS A 112 -0.05 18.53 -2.71
N TYR A 113 -0.85 18.01 -3.63
CA TYR A 113 -0.99 18.54 -5.00
C TYR A 113 -1.36 20.04 -5.08
N LYS A 114 -2.21 20.56 -4.18
CA LYS A 114 -2.57 22.01 -4.17
C LYS A 114 -1.61 22.92 -3.39
N LYS A 115 -0.72 22.39 -2.54
CA LYS A 115 0.07 23.20 -1.60
C LYS A 115 1.54 22.86 -1.77
N LYS A 116 2.26 23.73 -2.50
CA LYS A 116 3.70 23.58 -2.77
C LYS A 116 4.46 23.29 -1.47
N ASN A 117 5.32 22.28 -1.50
CA ASN A 117 6.16 21.83 -0.39
C ASN A 117 5.42 21.35 0.87
N LYS A 118 4.08 21.23 0.86
CA LYS A 118 3.36 20.63 1.98
C LYS A 118 3.48 19.11 1.89
N LYS A 119 4.29 18.52 2.77
CA LYS A 119 4.35 17.07 2.96
C LYS A 119 3.16 16.59 3.78
N CYS A 120 2.50 15.56 3.30
CA CYS A 120 1.40 14.85 3.96
C CYS A 120 1.83 13.43 4.30
N SER A 121 1.09 12.81 5.20
CA SER A 121 1.34 11.43 5.60
C SER A 121 0.03 10.67 5.73
N ILE A 122 0.11 9.39 5.40
CA ILE A 122 -0.97 8.43 5.56
C ILE A 122 -0.48 7.33 6.47
N THR A 123 -1.38 6.82 7.30
CA THR A 123 -1.18 5.59 8.05
C THR A 123 -2.24 4.58 7.61
N LEU A 124 -1.79 3.39 7.23
CA LEU A 124 -2.62 2.21 7.05
C LEU A 124 -2.46 1.36 8.30
N ASN A 125 -3.53 1.19 9.08
CA ASN A 125 -3.54 0.32 10.26
C ASN A 125 -4.30 -0.95 9.95
N LYS A 126 -3.70 -2.12 10.18
CA LYS A 126 -4.35 -3.40 9.90
C LYS A 126 -5.39 -3.67 10.99
N ILE A 127 -6.58 -4.08 10.57
CA ILE A 127 -7.68 -4.46 11.44
C ILE A 127 -8.32 -5.74 10.93
N ASN A 128 -9.04 -6.43 11.82
CA ASN A 128 -9.82 -7.64 11.54
C ASN A 128 -11.31 -7.38 11.76
#